data_AF-A0AA35SAT6-F1
#
_entry.id   AF-A0AA35SAT6-F1
#
_cell.length_a   1.000
_cell.length_b   1.000
_cell.length_c   1.000
_cell.angle_alpha   90.00
_cell.angle_beta   90.00
_cell.angle_gamma   90.00
#
_symmetry.space_group_name_H-M   'P 1'
#
loop_
_entity.id
_entity.type
_entity.pdbx_description
1 polymer ?
#
loop_
_entity_poly.entity_id
_entity_poly.type
_entity_poly.pdbx_seq_one_letter_code
_entity_poly.pdbx_strand_id
1 'polypeptide(L)'
;MGRLVAGAKFRGEFEERLKTVIDEVTAAQGEVILFLDEMHTLVGAGAGEGGLDASNMLKPALARGELQAIGATTLDEYRKHIERDPALARRFHPVYVDEPTAEETITILQASSPATKPTTR
;
A
#
# COMPACT_ATOMS: atom_id res chain seq x y z
N MET A 1 -2.55 7.49 3.15
CA MET A 1 -1.30 7.62 3.94
C MET A 1 -1.16 8.92 4.76
N GLY A 2 -1.88 10.00 4.45
CA GLY A 2 -1.68 11.32 5.09
C GLY A 2 -1.86 11.40 6.62
N ARG A 3 -2.69 10.55 7.26
CA ARG A 3 -2.91 10.60 8.73
C ARG A 3 -1.79 10.00 9.58
N LEU A 4 -0.99 9.08 9.04
CA LEU A 4 0.15 8.49 9.76
C LEU A 4 1.34 9.45 9.79
N VAL A 5 1.54 10.18 8.68
CA VAL A 5 2.61 11.18 8.52
C VAL A 5 2.22 12.55 9.09
N ALA A 6 0.93 12.93 9.02
CA ALA A 6 0.43 14.15 9.64
C ALA A 6 0.34 14.00 11.17
N GLY A 7 1.43 14.36 11.85
CA GLY A 7 1.45 14.50 13.31
C GLY A 7 2.69 13.92 13.99
N ALA A 8 3.47 13.07 13.31
CA ALA A 8 4.72 12.59 13.85
C ALA A 8 5.79 13.67 13.69
N LYS A 9 6.01 14.49 14.72
CA LYS A 9 7.13 15.46 14.74
C LYS A 9 8.49 14.76 14.78
N PHE A 10 8.50 13.46 15.12
CA PHE A 10 9.70 12.66 15.34
C PHE A 10 9.54 11.25 14.76
N ARG A 11 10.62 10.68 14.19
CA ARG A 11 10.66 9.34 13.57
C ARG A 11 10.09 8.23 14.46
N GLY A 12 10.39 8.25 15.76
CA GLY A 12 9.92 7.24 16.71
C GLY A 12 8.40 7.23 16.91
N GLU A 13 7.74 8.38 16.80
CA GLU A 13 6.28 8.48 16.94
C GLU A 13 5.56 7.82 15.74
N PHE A 14 6.15 7.93 14.54
CA PHE A 14 5.65 7.22 13.37
C PHE A 14 5.80 5.70 13.54
N GLU A 15 6.98 5.24 13.98
CA GLU A 15 7.23 3.82 14.19
C GLU A 15 6.27 3.24 15.26
N GLU A 16 6.02 3.96 16.34
CA GLU A 16 5.05 3.55 17.37
C GLU A 16 3.62 3.46 16.80
N ARG A 17 3.17 4.49 16.06
CA ARG A 17 1.85 4.48 15.42
C ARG A 17 1.72 3.33 14.42
N LEU A 18 2.75 3.08 13.61
CA LEU A 18 2.74 1.99 12.65
C LEU A 18 2.68 0.64 13.36
N LYS A 19 3.39 0.48 14.47
CA LYS A 19 3.34 -0.73 15.29
C LYS A 19 1.92 -0.98 15.79
N THR A 20 1.28 0.04 16.37
CA THR A 20 -0.11 -0.06 16.84
C THR A 20 -1.06 -0.50 15.72
N VAL A 21 -0.90 0.06 14.52
CA VAL A 21 -1.72 -0.35 13.36
C VAL A 21 -1.48 -1.82 12.99
N ILE A 22 -0.22 -2.27 12.95
CA ILE A 22 0.09 -3.68 12.65
C ILE A 22 -0.50 -4.61 13.72
N ASP A 23 -0.40 -4.23 14.99
CA ASP A 23 -0.93 -5.01 16.12
C ASP A 23 -2.47 -5.09 16.04
N GLU A 24 -3.17 -3.99 15.73
CA GLU A 24 -4.62 -3.96 15.53
C GLU A 24 -5.07 -4.83 14.35
N VAL A 25 -4.39 -4.73 13.21
CA VAL A 25 -4.72 -5.54 12.01
C VAL A 25 -4.46 -7.03 12.28
N THR A 26 -3.38 -7.36 12.98
CA THR A 26 -3.06 -8.74 13.37
C THR A 26 -4.09 -9.29 14.36
N ALA A 27 -4.52 -8.47 15.33
CA ALA A 27 -5.56 -8.82 16.30
C ALA A 27 -6.92 -9.05 15.64
N ALA A 28 -7.17 -8.45 14.48
CA ALA A 28 -8.37 -8.68 13.68
C ALA A 28 -8.39 -10.04 12.96
N GLN A 29 -7.37 -10.89 13.13
CA GLN A 29 -7.34 -12.29 12.67
C GLN A 29 -7.74 -12.50 11.20
N GLY A 30 -7.31 -11.59 10.32
CA GLY A 30 -7.58 -11.65 8.87
C GLY A 30 -8.90 -11.01 8.42
N GLU A 31 -9.65 -10.39 9.32
CA GLU A 31 -10.85 -9.60 8.95
C GLU A 31 -10.51 -8.26 8.31
N VAL A 32 -9.26 -7.79 8.45
CA VAL A 32 -8.79 -6.51 7.91
C VAL A 32 -7.70 -6.74 6.87
N ILE A 33 -7.91 -6.14 5.68
CA ILE A 33 -6.90 -6.09 4.61
C ILE A 33 -6.26 -4.70 4.61
N LEU A 34 -4.94 -4.66 4.79
CA LEU A 34 -4.17 -3.41 4.75
C LEU A 34 -3.88 -3.00 3.30
N PHE A 35 -4.32 -1.81 2.89
CA PHE A 35 -3.99 -1.26 1.58
C PHE A 35 -2.83 -0.25 1.64
N LEU A 36 -1.80 -0.46 0.82
CA LEU A 36 -0.58 0.34 0.74
C LEU A 36 -0.41 0.94 -0.66
N ASP A 37 -0.94 2.14 -0.88
CA ASP A 37 -1.00 2.78 -2.21
C ASP A 37 0.38 3.02 -2.87
N GLU A 38 1.42 3.22 -2.07
CA GLU A 38 2.79 3.38 -2.52
C GLU A 38 3.73 2.49 -1.69
N MET A 39 3.58 1.18 -1.84
CA MET A 39 4.26 0.20 -0.97
C MET A 39 5.77 0.41 -0.90
N HIS A 40 6.41 0.78 -2.01
CA HIS A 40 7.85 1.04 -2.11
C HIS A 40 8.34 2.14 -1.15
N THR A 41 7.48 3.09 -0.77
CA THR A 41 7.83 4.16 0.18
C THR A 41 8.06 3.63 1.60
N LEU A 42 7.37 2.55 1.97
CA LEU A 42 7.48 1.93 3.30
C LEU A 42 8.62 0.91 3.38
N VAL A 43 9.05 0.36 2.25
CA VAL A 43 10.00 -0.76 2.22
C VAL A 43 11.31 -0.48 1.50
N GLY A 44 11.40 0.61 0.74
CA GLY A 44 12.53 0.89 -0.16
C GLY A 44 13.06 2.32 -0.14
N ALA A 45 12.25 3.31 0.22
CA ALA A 45 12.64 4.73 0.19
C ALA A 45 13.58 5.17 1.34
N GLY A 46 13.93 4.27 2.26
CA GLY A 46 14.75 4.54 3.44
C GLY A 46 16.26 4.74 3.22
N ALA A 47 16.77 4.64 1.99
CA ALA A 47 18.20 4.72 1.71
C ALA A 47 18.79 6.16 1.69
N GLY A 48 17.95 7.20 1.76
CA GLY A 48 18.38 8.59 1.96
C GLY A 48 18.24 9.03 3.42
N GLU A 49 19.05 9.99 3.87
CA GLU A 49 19.22 10.49 5.27
C GLU A 49 17.95 10.94 6.04
N GLY A 50 16.74 10.66 5.57
CA GLY A 50 15.49 10.96 6.26
C GLY A 50 14.31 10.04 5.90
N GLY A 51 14.53 8.98 5.11
CA GLY A 51 13.47 8.04 4.72
C GLY A 51 13.13 7.07 5.86
N LEU A 52 11.83 6.83 6.05
CA LEU A 52 11.33 5.84 7.01
C LEU A 52 11.43 4.43 6.41
N ASP A 53 12.30 3.60 6.97
CA ASP A 53 12.35 2.16 6.63
C ASP A 53 11.46 1.37 7.60
N ALA A 54 10.20 1.21 7.21
CA ALA A 54 9.22 0.41 7.92
C ALA A 54 9.29 -1.10 7.57
N SER A 55 10.21 -1.49 6.67
CA SER A 55 10.27 -2.87 6.16
C SER A 55 10.50 -3.88 7.28
N ASN A 56 11.33 -3.54 8.26
CA ASN A 56 11.67 -4.43 9.38
C ASN A 56 10.48 -4.71 10.31
N MET A 57 9.50 -3.81 10.35
CA MET A 57 8.28 -3.98 11.13
C MET A 57 7.24 -4.83 10.39
N LEU A 58 7.14 -4.66 9.07
CA LEU A 58 6.17 -5.36 8.22
C LEU A 58 6.61 -6.80 7.90
N LYS A 59 7.91 -7.03 7.66
CA LYS A 59 8.46 -8.33 7.25
C LYS A 59 8.06 -9.48 8.17
N PRO A 60 8.15 -9.38 9.52
CA PRO A 60 7.75 -10.48 10.40
C PRO A 60 6.27 -10.85 10.29
N ALA A 61 5.38 -9.85 10.28
CA ALA A 61 3.93 -10.06 10.21
C ALA A 61 3.51 -10.63 8.84
N LEU A 62 4.11 -10.14 7.74
CA LEU A 62 3.95 -10.71 6.40
C LEU A 62 4.50 -12.14 6.31
N ALA A 63 5.63 -12.41 6.96
CA ALA A 63 6.27 -13.74 6.92
C ALA A 63 5.46 -14.81 7.66
N ARG A 64 4.77 -14.43 8.75
CA ARG A 64 3.89 -15.33 9.50
C ARG A 64 2.50 -15.47 8.87
N GLY A 65 2.15 -14.63 7.89
CA GLY A 65 0.81 -14.61 7.28
C GLY A 65 -0.25 -13.98 8.18
N GLU A 66 0.18 -13.26 9.22
CA GLU A 66 -0.68 -12.55 10.18
C GLU A 66 -1.21 -11.23 9.61
N LEU A 67 -0.48 -10.66 8.65
CA LEU A 67 -0.85 -9.43 7.96
C LEU A 67 -1.28 -9.73 6.53
N GLN A 68 -2.56 -9.53 6.22
CA GLN A 68 -3.05 -9.50 4.86
C GLN A 68 -2.92 -8.08 4.31
N ALA A 69 -2.19 -7.92 3.22
CA ALA A 69 -1.98 -6.62 2.61
C ALA A 69 -2.05 -6.68 1.09
N ILE A 70 -2.57 -5.60 0.51
CA ILE A 70 -2.49 -5.28 -0.91
C ILE A 70 -1.64 -4.01 -1.00
N GLY A 71 -0.61 -4.01 -1.82
CA GLY A 71 0.10 -2.77 -2.10
C GLY A 71 0.17 -2.47 -3.58
N ALA A 72 0.03 -1.20 -3.90
CA ALA A 72 0.20 -0.65 -5.22
C ALA A 72 1.58 0.01 -5.33
N THR A 73 2.14 -0.08 -6.53
CA THR A 73 3.43 0.51 -6.88
C THR A 73 3.58 0.48 -8.40
N THR A 74 4.46 1.31 -8.94
CA THR A 74 4.90 1.16 -10.33
C THR A 74 5.80 -0.07 -10.48
N LEU A 75 5.89 -0.59 -11.70
CA LEU A 75 6.75 -1.71 -12.04
C LEU A 75 8.23 -1.44 -11.74
N ASP A 76 8.69 -0.22 -12.00
CA ASP A 76 10.08 0.17 -11.78
C ASP A 76 10.44 0.16 -10.30
N GLU A 77 9.56 0.68 -9.45
CA GLU A 77 9.77 0.69 -8.00
C GLU A 77 9.65 -0.72 -7.40
N TYR A 78 8.76 -1.57 -7.93
CA TYR A 78 8.71 -2.99 -7.58
C TYR A 78 10.05 -3.68 -7.84
N ARG A 79 10.60 -3.52 -9.05
CA ARG A 79 11.89 -4.12 -9.45
C ARG A 79 13.06 -3.61 -8.63
N LYS A 80 13.06 -2.32 -8.25
CA LYS A 80 14.14 -1.71 -7.47
C LYS A 80 14.11 -2.12 -6.00
N HIS A 81 12.94 -2.20 -5.38
CA HIS A 81 12.82 -2.27 -3.92
C HIS A 81 12.18 -3.56 -3.38
N ILE A 82 11.25 -4.17 -4.12
CA ILE A 82 10.51 -5.35 -3.66
C ILE A 82 11.16 -6.63 -4.17
N GLU A 83 11.37 -6.72 -5.49
CA GLU A 83 11.90 -7.91 -6.15
C GLU A 83 13.33 -8.23 -5.72
N ARG A 84 14.11 -7.19 -5.40
CA ARG A 84 15.48 -7.33 -4.90
C ARG A 84 15.58 -7.79 -3.45
N ASP A 85 14.51 -7.67 -2.66
CA ASP A 85 14.48 -8.14 -1.28
C ASP A 85 13.92 -9.58 -1.22
N PRO A 86 14.73 -10.60 -0.91
CA PRO A 86 14.27 -11.99 -0.92
C PRO A 86 13.15 -12.29 0.08
N ALA A 87 13.04 -11.51 1.17
CA ALA A 87 11.98 -11.69 2.15
C ALA A 87 10.64 -11.15 1.62
N LEU A 88 10.64 -10.03 0.90
CA LEU A 88 9.43 -9.44 0.32
C LEU A 88 9.01 -10.16 -0.96
N ALA A 89 9.95 -10.48 -1.85
CA ALA A 89 9.69 -11.15 -3.12
C ALA A 89 9.00 -12.52 -2.97
N ARG A 90 9.21 -13.20 -1.84
CA ARG A 90 8.56 -14.49 -1.51
C ARG A 90 7.18 -14.34 -0.88
N ARG A 91 6.77 -13.12 -0.50
CA ARG A 91 5.53 -12.84 0.23
C ARG A 91 4.52 -12.06 -0.60
N PHE A 92 4.99 -11.29 -1.56
CA PHE A 92 4.12 -10.65 -2.54
C PHE A 92 4.03 -11.48 -3.81
N HIS A 93 2.80 -11.65 -4.29
CA HIS A 93 2.54 -12.15 -5.63
C HIS A 93 2.23 -10.96 -6.54
N PRO A 94 3.00 -10.70 -7.60
CA PRO A 94 2.76 -9.57 -8.47
C PRO A 94 1.49 -9.78 -9.30
N VAL A 95 0.61 -8.79 -9.30
CA VAL A 95 -0.54 -8.69 -10.21
C VAL A 95 -0.28 -7.48 -11.11
N TYR A 96 -0.05 -7.73 -12.39
CA TYR A 96 0.15 -6.66 -13.37
C TYR A 96 -1.20 -6.08 -13.78
N VAL A 97 -1.28 -4.76 -13.75
CA VAL A 97 -2.46 -4.00 -14.18
C VAL A 97 -2.00 -3.07 -15.28
N ASP A 98 -2.43 -3.34 -16.50
CA ASP A 98 -2.12 -2.52 -17.66
C ASP A 98 -3.04 -1.30 -17.74
N GLU A 99 -2.62 -0.30 -18.51
CA GLU A 99 -3.46 0.85 -18.80
C GLU A 99 -4.73 0.41 -19.56
N PRO A 100 -5.92 0.91 -19.19
CA PRO A 100 -7.13 0.61 -19.93
C PRO A 100 -7.02 1.10 -21.38
N THR A 101 -7.60 0.35 -22.31
CA THR A 101 -7.77 0.80 -23.69
C THR A 101 -8.65 2.06 -23.75
N ALA A 102 -8.65 2.76 -24.88
CA ALA A 102 -9.51 3.92 -25.07
C ALA A 102 -11.01 3.58 -24.87
N GLU A 103 -11.45 2.41 -25.33
CA GLU A 103 -12.83 1.94 -25.19
C GLU A 103 -13.19 1.59 -23.73
N GLU A 104 -12.29 0.89 -23.03
CA GLU A 104 -12.45 0.60 -21.60
C GLU A 104 -12.44 1.88 -20.77
N THR A 105 -11.57 2.84 -21.11
CA THR A 105 -11.51 4.15 -20.45
C THR A 105 -12.82 4.89 -20.58
N ILE A 106 -13.43 4.92 -21.78
CA ILE A 106 -14.76 5.51 -21.98
C ILE A 106 -15.79 4.81 -21.10
N THR A 107 -15.77 3.48 -21.03
CA THR A 107 -16.69 2.67 -20.21
C THR A 107 -16.54 2.98 -18.72
N ILE A 108 -15.30 3.04 -18.23
CA ILE A 108 -14.96 3.39 -16.84
C ILE A 108 -15.46 4.81 -16.51
N LEU A 109 -15.23 5.77 -17.39
CA LEU A 109 -15.68 7.15 -17.20
C LEU A 109 -17.21 7.27 -17.18
N GLN A 110 -17.91 6.52 -18.03
CA GLN A 110 -19.37 6.49 -18.02
C GLN A 110 -19.93 5.86 -16.75
N ALA A 111 -19.34 4.76 -16.28
CA ALA A 111 -19.75 4.09 -15.05
C ALA A 111 -19.44 4.90 -13.78
N SER A 112 -18.33 5.65 -13.78
CA SER A 112 -17.91 6.50 -12.65
C SER A 112 -18.56 7.88 -12.66
N SER A 113 -19.18 8.28 -13.76
CA SER A 113 -19.94 9.52 -13.82
C SER A 113 -21.13 9.40 -12.86
N PRO A 114 -21.29 10.32 -11.88
CA PRO A 114 -22.44 10.29 -11.02
C PRO A 114 -23.67 10.41 -11.91
N ALA A 115 -24.56 9.41 -11.87
CA ALA A 115 -25.78 9.38 -12.67
C ALA A 115 -26.39 10.78 -12.66
N THR A 116 -26.33 11.48 -13.79
CA THR A 116 -27.04 12.73 -13.97
C THR A 116 -28.51 12.36 -13.82
N LYS A 117 -29.06 12.57 -12.61
CA LYS A 117 -30.49 12.42 -12.39
C LYS A 117 -31.16 13.19 -13.52
N PRO A 118 -32.01 12.55 -14.34
CA PRO A 118 -32.68 13.27 -15.39
C PRO A 118 -33.45 14.40 -14.73
N THR A 119 -33.03 15.64 -15.00
CA THR A 119 -33.78 16.84 -14.65
C THR A 119 -35.08 16.74 -15.43
N THR A 120 -36.11 16.21 -14.79
CA THR A 120 -37.48 16.30 -15.26
C THR A 120 -37.79 17.77 -15.50
N ARG A 121 -38.10 18.10 -16.76
CA ARG A 121 -38.62 19.40 -17.18
C ARG A 121 -39.89 19.78 -16.43
#